data_AF-A0A6V2KAP4-F1
#
_entry.id   AF-A0A6V2KAP4-F1
#
_cell.length_a   1.000
_cell.length_b   1.000
_cell.length_c   1.000
_cell.angle_alpha   90.00
_cell.angle_beta   90.00
_cell.angle_gamma   90.00
#
_symmetry.space_group_name_H-M   'P 1'
#
loop_
_entity.id
_entity.type
_entity.pdbx_description
1 polymer ?
#
loop_
_entity_poly.entity_id
_entity_poly.type
_entity_poly.pdbx_seq_one_letter_code
_entity_poly.pdbx_strand_id
1 'polypeptide(L)'
;ERKECVFMYERDCVEDKCAVGAIVNYTNQVAMYYQQLEVEDVVEEEEYQGVRGVSHQDNNNDDTMYHLVTALKFLTHFMGDVHQPLHVSRTSDRGGNTIGIKIVHPHKHYYSYPVMDRYGNSLGGDDKDHPHHYSHNLHSIWDKTIIEHAIQKYYNHSMLSFQQSITAMDIFVTQKQNACMDARDVTCVSTWAQESWNDALQYAYATLNGKDIVNGMEITEEYLEERLVVVKERLGLAGLRLAYALEMALGDDVMEDGGGGVLGVFDRKSLDVMQGVMKI
;
A
#
# COMPACT_ATOMS: atom_id res chain seq x y z
N GLU A 1 32.18 -11.53 -7.76
CA GLU A 1 31.61 -10.18 -7.63
C GLU A 1 30.44 -10.24 -6.65
N ARG A 2 30.40 -9.36 -5.65
CA ARG A 2 29.20 -9.22 -4.81
C ARG A 2 28.16 -8.54 -5.70
N LYS A 3 27.11 -9.27 -6.11
CA LYS A 3 25.97 -8.68 -6.80
C LYS A 3 25.43 -7.55 -5.91
N GLU A 4 25.29 -6.35 -6.46
CA GLU A 4 24.66 -5.25 -5.74
C GLU A 4 23.24 -5.69 -5.32
N CYS A 5 22.95 -5.52 -4.04
CA CYS A 5 21.61 -5.75 -3.48
C CYS A 5 20.73 -4.55 -3.82
N VAL A 6 20.32 -4.45 -5.09
CA VAL A 6 19.48 -3.36 -5.61
C VAL A 6 18.31 -3.94 -6.40
N PHE A 7 17.16 -3.26 -6.32
CA PHE A 7 16.03 -3.49 -7.19
C PHE A 7 16.35 -2.92 -8.59
N MET A 8 16.09 -3.70 -9.63
CA MET A 8 16.28 -3.29 -11.02
C MET A 8 15.03 -3.65 -11.81
N TYR A 9 14.31 -2.66 -12.34
CA TYR A 9 13.01 -2.87 -12.98
C TYR A 9 13.08 -3.92 -14.10
N GLU A 10 14.03 -3.81 -15.01
CA GLU A 10 14.17 -4.70 -16.17
C GLU A 10 14.50 -6.15 -15.78
N ARG A 11 15.12 -6.35 -14.62
CA ARG A 11 15.50 -7.66 -14.11
C ARG A 11 14.39 -8.28 -13.25
N ASP A 12 13.77 -7.47 -12.41
CA ASP A 12 12.91 -7.92 -11.31
C ASP A 12 11.42 -7.80 -11.64
N CYS A 13 11.04 -6.97 -12.62
CA CYS A 13 9.67 -6.77 -13.09
C CYS A 13 9.46 -7.33 -14.51
N VAL A 14 9.39 -8.66 -14.59
CA VAL A 14 9.25 -9.36 -15.89
C VAL A 14 7.89 -9.06 -16.52
N GLU A 15 7.90 -8.55 -17.76
CA GLU A 15 6.69 -8.18 -18.53
C GLU A 15 5.77 -7.20 -17.78
N ASP A 16 6.35 -6.28 -17.00
CA ASP A 16 5.62 -5.30 -16.16
C ASP A 16 4.72 -5.95 -15.09
N LYS A 17 4.86 -7.28 -14.86
CA LYS A 17 4.06 -8.06 -13.90
C LYS A 17 4.67 -8.03 -12.51
N CYS A 18 4.74 -6.84 -11.93
CA CYS A 18 5.08 -6.61 -10.54
C CYS A 18 4.33 -5.38 -9.99
N ALA A 19 4.43 -5.10 -8.68
CA ALA A 19 3.78 -3.94 -8.07
C ALA A 19 4.19 -2.61 -8.72
N VAL A 20 5.46 -2.44 -9.11
CA VAL A 20 5.96 -1.22 -9.77
C VAL A 20 5.26 -1.00 -11.11
N GLY A 21 5.22 -2.02 -11.99
CA GLY A 21 4.53 -1.94 -13.27
C GLY A 21 3.02 -1.77 -13.10
N ALA A 22 2.43 -2.40 -12.09
CA ALA A 22 1.01 -2.26 -11.77
C ALA A 22 0.66 -0.83 -11.35
N ILE A 23 1.46 -0.17 -10.50
CA ILE A 23 1.25 1.22 -10.10
C ILE A 23 1.23 2.14 -11.31
N VAL A 24 2.24 2.03 -12.20
CA VAL A 24 2.31 2.85 -13.42
C VAL A 24 1.08 2.61 -14.29
N ASN A 25 0.71 1.35 -14.51
CA ASN A 25 -0.44 0.97 -15.32
C ASN A 25 -1.76 1.53 -14.75
N TYR A 26 -2.05 1.28 -13.47
CA TYR A 26 -3.31 1.72 -12.87
C TYR A 26 -3.36 3.24 -12.66
N THR A 27 -2.24 3.92 -12.46
CA THR A 27 -2.19 5.40 -12.47
C THR A 27 -2.63 5.96 -13.82
N ASN A 28 -2.13 5.39 -14.92
CA ASN A 28 -2.52 5.80 -16.27
C ASN A 28 -4.00 5.47 -16.57
N GLN A 29 -4.49 4.32 -16.11
CA GLN A 29 -5.91 3.95 -16.26
C GLN A 29 -6.84 4.90 -15.50
N VAL A 30 -6.49 5.26 -14.26
CA VAL A 30 -7.29 6.22 -13.48
C VAL A 30 -7.40 7.55 -14.23
N ALA A 31 -6.29 8.08 -14.73
CA ALA A 31 -6.29 9.33 -15.49
C ALA A 31 -7.12 9.23 -16.77
N MET A 32 -6.96 8.14 -17.52
CA MET A 32 -7.68 7.92 -18.78
C MET A 32 -9.19 7.81 -18.58
N TYR A 33 -9.64 6.99 -17.62
CA TYR A 33 -11.07 6.80 -17.38
C TYR A 33 -11.73 8.03 -16.74
N TYR A 34 -10.99 8.76 -15.90
CA TYR A 34 -11.49 10.00 -15.32
C TYR A 34 -11.72 11.07 -16.40
N GLN A 35 -10.76 11.28 -17.31
CA GLN A 35 -10.91 12.20 -18.43
C GLN A 35 -12.06 11.82 -19.38
N GLN A 36 -12.31 10.52 -19.58
CA GLN A 36 -13.44 10.06 -20.40
C GLN A 36 -14.79 10.47 -19.81
N LEU A 37 -14.93 10.40 -18.47
CA LEU A 37 -16.15 10.82 -17.79
C LEU A 37 -16.34 12.35 -17.86
N GLU A 38 -15.28 13.13 -17.69
CA GLU A 38 -15.37 14.60 -17.79
C GLU A 38 -15.76 15.08 -19.19
N VAL A 39 -15.27 14.43 -20.25
CA VAL A 39 -15.60 14.80 -21.63
C VAL A 39 -17.07 14.52 -21.95
N GLU A 40 -17.66 13.46 -21.41
CA GLU A 40 -19.08 13.14 -21.64
C GLU A 40 -20.01 14.12 -20.92
N ASP A 41 -19.66 14.58 -19.71
CA ASP A 41 -20.42 15.61 -18.99
C ASP A 41 -20.45 16.96 -19.75
N VAL A 42 -19.37 17.31 -20.48
CA VAL A 42 -19.32 18.52 -21.31
C VAL A 42 -20.17 18.41 -22.57
N VAL A 43 -20.30 17.22 -23.15
CA VAL A 43 -21.10 17.00 -24.37
C VAL A 43 -22.60 17.08 -24.08
N GLU A 44 -23.06 16.70 -22.89
CA GLU A 44 -24.48 16.85 -22.51
C GLU A 44 -24.92 18.33 -22.39
N GLU A 45 -24.02 19.28 -22.12
CA GLU A 45 -24.39 20.69 -22.01
C GLU A 45 -24.61 21.41 -23.37
N GLU A 46 -24.14 20.87 -24.49
CA GLU A 46 -24.25 21.53 -25.81
C GLU A 46 -25.49 21.16 -26.65
N GLU A 47 -26.36 20.22 -26.23
CA GLU A 47 -27.52 19.84 -27.05
C GLU A 47 -28.79 20.67 -26.78
N TYR A 48 -28.79 21.93 -27.24
CA TYR A 48 -30.02 22.64 -27.61
C TYR A 48 -30.06 22.91 -29.11
N GLN A 49 -30.54 21.94 -29.90
CA GLN A 49 -31.45 22.14 -31.05
C GLN A 49 -31.68 20.80 -31.78
N GLY A 50 -32.84 20.19 -31.51
CA GLY A 50 -33.12 18.82 -31.90
C GLY A 50 -33.28 18.56 -33.40
N VAL A 51 -32.83 17.38 -33.82
CA VAL A 51 -33.45 16.54 -34.85
C VAL A 51 -33.21 15.06 -34.50
N ARG A 52 -34.28 14.27 -34.62
CA ARG A 52 -34.38 12.81 -34.40
C ARG A 52 -33.22 11.96 -34.97
N GLY A 53 -32.72 11.06 -34.12
CA GLY A 53 -32.57 9.64 -34.44
C GLY A 53 -31.18 9.02 -34.21
N VAL A 54 -31.12 8.02 -33.31
CA VAL A 54 -30.41 6.72 -33.38
C VAL A 54 -29.69 6.35 -32.07
N SER A 55 -29.96 5.11 -31.65
CA SER A 55 -29.30 4.19 -30.71
C SER A 55 -29.04 4.60 -29.26
N HIS A 56 -29.72 3.90 -28.34
CA HIS A 56 -29.26 3.63 -26.98
C HIS A 56 -27.78 3.22 -26.96
N GLN A 57 -26.94 4.04 -26.35
CA GLN A 57 -25.59 3.71 -25.90
C GLN A 57 -25.48 3.88 -24.38
N ASP A 58 -26.46 3.36 -23.63
CA ASP A 58 -26.48 3.43 -22.15
C ASP A 58 -25.50 2.45 -21.46
N ASN A 59 -24.46 1.94 -22.14
CA ASN A 59 -23.52 0.95 -21.60
C ASN A 59 -22.08 1.45 -21.43
N ASN A 60 -21.71 2.61 -21.99
CA ASN A 60 -20.31 3.04 -21.96
C ASN A 60 -19.91 3.65 -20.61
N ASN A 61 -20.78 4.44 -19.98
CA ASN A 61 -20.44 5.18 -18.75
C ASN A 61 -20.39 4.26 -17.53
N ASP A 62 -21.31 3.29 -17.46
CA ASP A 62 -21.31 2.27 -16.42
C ASP A 62 -20.04 1.40 -16.48
N ASP A 63 -19.59 1.02 -17.69
CA ASP A 63 -18.36 0.27 -17.90
C ASP A 63 -17.12 1.14 -17.58
N THR A 64 -17.06 2.39 -18.03
CA THR A 64 -15.99 3.36 -17.71
C THR A 64 -15.88 3.59 -16.21
N MET A 65 -16.98 3.84 -15.51
CA MET A 65 -17.03 4.01 -14.06
C MET A 65 -16.58 2.74 -13.33
N TYR A 66 -17.03 1.56 -13.79
CA TYR A 66 -16.59 0.28 -13.25
C TYR A 66 -15.07 0.10 -13.38
N HIS A 67 -14.50 0.42 -14.55
CA HIS A 67 -13.06 0.34 -14.78
C HIS A 67 -12.27 1.36 -13.96
N LEU A 68 -12.77 2.59 -13.82
CA LEU A 68 -12.18 3.62 -12.95
C LEU A 68 -12.12 3.15 -11.50
N VAL A 69 -13.23 2.67 -10.95
CA VAL A 69 -13.28 2.15 -9.57
C VAL A 69 -12.34 0.95 -9.40
N THR A 70 -12.23 0.10 -10.41
CA THR A 70 -11.32 -1.05 -10.40
C THR A 70 -9.86 -0.59 -10.41
N ALA A 71 -9.51 0.35 -11.27
CA ALA A 71 -8.17 0.93 -11.34
C ALA A 71 -7.78 1.64 -10.04
N LEU A 72 -8.69 2.42 -9.44
CA LEU A 72 -8.48 3.07 -8.14
C LEU A 72 -8.21 2.07 -7.01
N LYS A 73 -8.95 0.96 -6.97
CA LYS A 73 -8.72 -0.12 -5.98
C LYS A 73 -7.34 -0.73 -6.14
N PHE A 74 -6.96 -1.09 -7.36
CA PHE A 74 -5.64 -1.69 -7.60
C PHE A 74 -4.51 -0.70 -7.36
N LEU A 75 -4.64 0.56 -7.79
CA LEU A 75 -3.66 1.61 -7.51
C LEU A 75 -3.44 1.77 -6.01
N THR A 76 -4.53 1.89 -5.23
CA THR A 76 -4.47 2.03 -3.77
C THR A 76 -3.79 0.81 -3.13
N HIS A 77 -4.15 -0.40 -3.56
CA HIS A 77 -3.59 -1.65 -3.04
C HIS A 77 -2.10 -1.77 -3.33
N PHE A 78 -1.69 -1.63 -4.59
CA PHE A 78 -0.29 -1.77 -4.97
C PHE A 78 0.59 -0.63 -4.42
N MET A 79 0.02 0.56 -4.20
CA MET A 79 0.72 1.62 -3.49
C MET A 79 1.01 1.23 -2.04
N GLY A 80 0.11 0.52 -1.36
CA GLY A 80 0.40 -0.10 -0.06
C GLY A 80 1.49 -1.16 -0.16
N ASP A 81 1.32 -2.12 -1.07
CA ASP A 81 2.22 -3.27 -1.22
C ASP A 81 3.66 -2.87 -1.57
N VAL A 82 3.87 -1.93 -2.49
CA VAL A 82 5.24 -1.51 -2.86
C VAL A 82 5.98 -0.89 -1.68
N HIS A 83 5.26 -0.39 -0.67
CA HIS A 83 5.83 0.19 0.56
C HIS A 83 6.03 -0.85 1.67
N GLN A 84 5.44 -2.03 1.59
CA GLN A 84 5.69 -3.13 2.51
C GLN A 84 7.08 -3.73 2.19
N PRO A 85 8.08 -3.62 3.09
CA PRO A 85 9.46 -4.05 2.80
C PRO A 85 9.59 -5.47 2.21
N LEU A 86 8.87 -6.44 2.77
CA LEU A 86 8.90 -7.84 2.34
C LEU A 86 8.11 -8.12 1.05
N HIS A 87 7.36 -7.17 0.49
CA HIS A 87 6.79 -7.29 -0.86
C HIS A 87 7.82 -6.96 -1.95
N VAL A 88 8.91 -6.25 -1.60
CA VAL A 88 10.08 -6.03 -2.48
C VAL A 88 11.32 -6.65 -1.84
N SER A 89 11.43 -7.97 -1.92
CA SER A 89 12.42 -8.72 -1.15
C SER A 89 12.85 -10.03 -1.82
N ARG A 90 13.43 -10.96 -1.06
CA ARG A 90 14.14 -12.12 -1.61
C ARG A 90 13.16 -13.14 -2.20
N THR A 91 13.37 -13.49 -3.47
CA THR A 91 12.61 -14.57 -4.12
C THR A 91 12.81 -15.92 -3.43
N SER A 92 14.01 -16.18 -2.88
CA SER A 92 14.38 -17.47 -2.28
C SER A 92 13.53 -17.86 -1.06
N ASP A 93 12.96 -16.88 -0.36
CA ASP A 93 12.11 -17.09 0.80
C ASP A 93 10.66 -16.61 0.60
N ARG A 94 10.29 -16.32 -0.66
CA ARG A 94 8.99 -15.77 -1.05
C ARG A 94 8.63 -14.53 -0.22
N GLY A 95 9.61 -13.65 -0.05
CA GLY A 95 9.50 -12.47 0.80
C GLY A 95 9.18 -12.76 2.25
N GLY A 96 9.92 -13.71 2.84
CA GLY A 96 9.77 -14.10 4.25
C GLY A 96 8.61 -15.07 4.52
N ASN A 97 7.80 -15.43 3.52
CA ASN A 97 6.69 -16.38 3.71
C ASN A 97 7.17 -17.78 4.12
N THR A 98 8.37 -18.19 3.70
CA THR A 98 8.94 -19.49 4.09
C THR A 98 9.81 -19.44 5.35
N ILE A 99 9.89 -18.28 6.02
CA ILE A 99 10.61 -18.11 7.29
C ILE A 99 9.57 -18.19 8.40
N GLY A 100 9.38 -19.38 8.96
CA GLY A 100 8.49 -19.60 10.10
C GLY A 100 9.06 -18.95 11.37
N ILE A 101 8.20 -18.27 12.11
CA ILE A 101 8.49 -17.49 13.31
C ILE A 101 7.64 -18.01 14.47
N LYS A 102 8.25 -18.03 15.66
CA LYS A 102 7.55 -18.22 16.93
C LYS A 102 7.39 -16.87 17.59
N ILE A 103 6.18 -16.52 18.01
CA ILE A 103 5.97 -15.30 18.80
C ILE A 103 5.94 -15.66 20.27
N VAL A 104 6.82 -15.02 21.06
CA VAL A 104 6.82 -15.16 22.51
C VAL A 104 5.93 -14.07 23.10
N HIS A 105 4.67 -14.40 23.38
CA HIS A 105 3.78 -13.48 24.10
C HIS A 105 3.92 -13.67 25.63
N PRO A 106 4.15 -12.59 26.40
CA PRO A 106 4.07 -12.63 27.87
C PRO A 106 2.65 -12.93 28.38
N HIS A 107 1.62 -12.65 27.57
CA HIS A 107 0.22 -12.89 27.88
C HIS A 107 -0.35 -13.96 26.94
N LYS A 108 -0.68 -15.14 27.50
CA LYS A 108 -1.26 -16.34 26.84
C LYS A 108 -2.62 -16.14 26.14
N HIS A 109 -3.10 -14.91 25.97
CA HIS A 109 -4.41 -14.60 25.43
C HIS A 109 -4.33 -13.61 24.26
N TYR A 110 -3.37 -13.81 23.34
CA TYR A 110 -3.59 -13.32 21.99
C TYR A 110 -4.69 -14.20 21.39
N TYR A 111 -5.90 -13.66 21.30
CA TYR A 111 -7.00 -14.33 20.62
C TYR A 111 -6.53 -14.62 19.19
N SER A 112 -6.37 -15.92 18.89
CA SER A 112 -6.55 -16.42 17.54
C SER A 112 -7.94 -15.93 17.09
N TYR A 113 -8.01 -14.77 16.46
CA TYR A 113 -9.19 -14.40 15.70
C TYR A 113 -9.38 -15.51 14.66
N PRO A 114 -10.57 -16.14 14.58
CA PRO A 114 -10.81 -17.12 13.55
C PRO A 114 -10.44 -16.52 12.19
N VAL A 115 -9.77 -17.30 11.34
CA VAL A 115 -9.59 -16.90 9.95
C VAL A 115 -10.99 -16.72 9.38
N MET A 116 -11.38 -15.48 9.08
CA MET A 116 -12.68 -15.20 8.51
C MET A 116 -12.60 -15.30 6.99
N ASP A 117 -13.62 -15.85 6.34
CA ASP A 117 -13.77 -15.68 4.90
C ASP A 117 -14.11 -14.22 4.55
N ARG A 118 -14.13 -13.90 3.24
CA ARG A 118 -14.50 -12.56 2.73
C ARG A 118 -15.94 -12.14 3.11
N TYR A 119 -16.74 -13.05 3.66
CA TYR A 119 -18.13 -12.84 4.09
C TYR A 119 -18.28 -12.75 5.62
N GLY A 120 -17.18 -12.80 6.38
CA GLY A 120 -17.19 -12.70 7.84
C GLY A 120 -17.51 -14.02 8.55
N ASN A 121 -17.47 -15.16 7.86
CA ASN A 121 -17.66 -16.47 8.48
C ASN A 121 -16.35 -17.04 8.99
N SER A 122 -16.37 -17.59 10.20
CA SER A 122 -15.24 -18.32 10.79
C SER A 122 -14.92 -19.58 9.98
N LEU A 123 -13.72 -19.66 9.40
CA LEU A 123 -13.17 -20.86 8.75
C LEU A 123 -12.61 -21.86 9.79
N GLY A 124 -13.32 -22.02 10.91
CA GLY A 124 -13.01 -23.01 11.94
C GLY A 124 -13.32 -24.42 11.44
N GLY A 125 -12.39 -25.03 10.72
CA GLY A 125 -12.41 -26.46 10.43
C GLY A 125 -11.78 -27.25 11.58
N ASP A 126 -12.50 -28.25 12.09
CA ASP A 126 -11.99 -29.31 12.96
C ASP A 126 -10.94 -30.15 12.21
N ASP A 127 -9.74 -29.62 12.05
CA ASP A 127 -8.62 -30.38 11.53
C ASP A 127 -7.91 -31.11 12.68
N LYS A 128 -8.34 -32.34 12.93
CA LYS A 128 -7.82 -33.20 14.01
C LYS A 128 -6.43 -33.79 13.71
N ASP A 129 -5.85 -33.51 12.54
CA ASP A 129 -4.50 -33.95 12.15
C ASP A 129 -3.47 -32.80 12.08
N HIS A 130 -3.89 -31.55 12.36
CA HIS A 130 -2.99 -30.40 12.42
C HIS A 130 -2.92 -29.86 13.85
N PRO A 131 -1.93 -30.27 14.66
CA PRO A 131 -1.76 -29.70 15.98
C PRO A 131 -1.54 -28.19 15.80
N HIS A 132 -2.38 -27.37 16.43
CA HIS A 132 -2.41 -25.92 16.41
C HIS A 132 -1.03 -25.24 16.20
N HIS A 133 -0.59 -25.12 14.95
CA HIS A 133 0.64 -24.44 14.58
C HIS A 133 0.25 -23.09 13.99
N TYR A 134 0.00 -22.11 14.86
CA TYR A 134 0.16 -20.71 14.46
C TYR A 134 1.65 -20.42 14.28
N SER A 135 2.28 -21.01 13.26
CA SER A 135 3.57 -20.53 12.77
C SER A 135 3.28 -19.26 11.98
N HIS A 136 3.32 -18.12 12.66
CA HIS A 136 3.48 -16.84 11.97
C HIS A 136 4.70 -16.99 11.06
N ASN A 137 4.67 -16.42 9.86
CA ASN A 137 5.88 -16.31 9.05
C ASN A 137 6.37 -14.86 9.06
N LEU A 138 7.63 -14.63 8.70
CA LEU A 138 8.21 -13.30 8.74
C LEU A 138 7.40 -12.29 7.91
N HIS A 139 6.86 -12.71 6.76
CA HIS A 139 5.98 -11.87 5.93
C HIS A 139 4.76 -11.37 6.72
N SER A 140 4.02 -12.28 7.35
CA SER A 140 2.84 -11.98 8.16
C SER A 140 3.13 -11.10 9.38
N ILE A 141 4.36 -11.16 9.91
CA ILE A 141 4.78 -10.28 11.00
C ILE A 141 4.76 -8.82 10.54
N TRP A 142 5.25 -8.56 9.33
CA TRP A 142 5.33 -7.23 8.73
C TRP A 142 4.02 -6.76 8.10
N ASP A 143 3.24 -7.65 7.47
CA ASP A 143 1.92 -7.31 6.94
C ASP A 143 0.95 -6.87 8.04
N LYS A 144 1.03 -7.53 9.22
CA LYS A 144 -0.08 -7.51 10.17
C LYS A 144 0.35 -7.42 11.63
N THR A 145 1.23 -8.30 12.09
CA THR A 145 1.48 -8.46 13.53
C THR A 145 2.03 -7.20 14.20
N ILE A 146 2.97 -6.49 13.57
CA ILE A 146 3.52 -5.24 14.13
C ILE A 146 2.41 -4.20 14.33
N ILE A 147 1.53 -4.03 13.33
CA ILE A 147 0.43 -3.06 13.35
C ILE A 147 -0.60 -3.43 14.42
N GLU A 148 -1.04 -4.69 14.45
CA GLU A 148 -2.02 -5.15 15.43
C GLU A 148 -1.48 -5.07 16.86
N HIS A 149 -0.22 -5.42 17.06
CA HIS A 149 0.44 -5.28 18.35
C HIS A 149 0.42 -3.81 18.82
N ALA A 150 0.79 -2.88 17.94
CA ALA A 150 0.78 -1.47 18.25
C ALA A 150 -0.63 -0.95 18.59
N ILE A 151 -1.64 -1.29 17.78
CA ILE A 151 -3.05 -0.89 17.98
C ILE A 151 -3.57 -1.35 19.35
N GLN A 152 -3.28 -2.61 19.70
CA GLN A 152 -3.69 -3.18 20.99
C GLN A 152 -2.95 -2.50 22.16
N LYS A 153 -1.63 -2.32 22.03
CA LYS A 153 -0.78 -1.87 23.13
C LYS A 153 -0.85 -0.37 23.40
N TYR A 154 -0.83 0.46 22.35
CA TYR A 154 -0.66 1.91 22.48
C TYR A 154 -1.89 2.73 22.11
N TYR A 155 -2.85 2.14 21.37
CA TYR A 155 -3.96 2.90 20.79
C TYR A 155 -5.33 2.43 21.28
N ASN A 156 -5.40 1.71 22.41
CA ASN A 156 -6.66 1.25 23.00
C ASN A 156 -7.57 0.54 21.99
N HIS A 157 -6.98 -0.33 21.15
CA HIS A 157 -7.68 -1.04 20.08
C HIS A 157 -8.31 -0.15 18.99
N SER A 158 -7.96 1.14 18.94
CA SER A 158 -8.47 2.10 17.96
C SER A 158 -7.54 2.20 16.76
N MET A 159 -7.97 1.65 15.63
CA MET A 159 -7.32 1.87 14.34
C MET A 159 -7.24 3.37 14.04
N LEU A 160 -8.32 4.13 14.26
CA LEU A 160 -8.34 5.57 13.99
C LEU A 160 -7.25 6.32 14.75
N SER A 161 -7.00 5.96 16.01
CA SER A 161 -5.95 6.60 16.82
C SER A 161 -4.55 6.23 16.32
N PHE A 162 -4.35 4.99 15.85
CA PHE A 162 -3.12 4.60 15.17
C PHE A 162 -2.89 5.42 13.89
N GLN A 163 -3.93 5.55 13.05
CA GLN A 163 -3.88 6.34 11.81
C GLN A 163 -3.54 7.82 12.09
N GLN A 164 -4.21 8.44 13.07
CA GLN A 164 -3.92 9.81 13.50
C GLN A 164 -2.48 9.98 13.97
N SER A 165 -1.92 8.96 14.62
CA SER A 165 -0.52 8.99 15.05
C SER A 165 0.49 8.90 13.90
N ILE A 166 0.07 8.43 12.71
CA ILE A 166 0.88 8.42 11.51
C ILE A 166 0.77 9.77 10.79
N THR A 167 -0.44 10.29 10.64
CA THR A 167 -0.66 11.58 9.98
C THR A 167 -0.08 12.77 10.75
N ALA A 168 0.15 12.62 12.06
CA ALA A 168 0.81 13.62 12.89
C ALA A 168 2.35 13.60 12.80
N MET A 169 2.97 12.67 12.05
CA MET A 169 4.43 12.61 11.93
C MET A 169 4.96 13.64 10.92
N ASP A 170 6.12 14.26 11.20
CA ASP A 170 6.81 15.25 10.34
C ASP A 170 7.33 14.70 9.00
N ILE A 171 6.98 13.47 8.64
CA ILE A 171 7.29 12.81 7.35
C ILE A 171 6.90 13.73 6.17
N PHE A 172 5.78 14.44 6.29
CA PHE A 172 5.25 15.33 5.27
C PHE A 172 6.14 16.54 4.96
N VAL A 173 6.99 16.96 5.91
CA VAL A 173 7.85 18.14 5.76
C VAL A 173 9.21 17.76 5.15
N THR A 174 9.75 16.59 5.50
CA THR A 174 11.11 16.16 5.11
C THR A 174 11.17 15.41 3.78
N GLN A 175 10.17 14.59 3.45
CA GLN A 175 10.16 13.79 2.23
C GLN A 175 9.89 14.61 0.95
N LYS A 176 9.18 15.74 1.08
CA LYS A 176 8.79 16.59 -0.06
C LYS A 176 9.98 17.27 -0.76
N GLN A 177 11.15 17.36 -0.12
CA GLN A 177 12.27 18.12 -0.68
C GLN A 177 13.17 17.33 -1.65
N ASN A 178 13.17 15.98 -1.62
CA ASN A 178 14.07 15.18 -2.47
C ASN A 178 13.49 13.86 -3.00
N ALA A 179 12.26 13.47 -2.61
CA ALA A 179 11.70 12.19 -3.04
C ALA A 179 10.95 12.31 -4.37
N CYS A 180 11.14 11.30 -5.22
CA CYS A 180 10.40 11.19 -6.47
C CYS A 180 8.93 10.81 -6.17
N MET A 181 7.97 11.54 -6.75
CA MET A 181 6.53 11.37 -6.48
C MET A 181 5.69 10.97 -7.70
N ASP A 182 6.26 11.00 -8.90
CA ASP A 182 5.52 10.70 -10.13
C ASP A 182 5.21 9.20 -10.27
N ALA A 183 3.95 8.81 -10.00
CA ALA A 183 3.50 7.43 -10.12
C ALA A 183 3.37 6.92 -11.57
N ARG A 184 3.51 7.79 -12.59
CA ARG A 184 3.53 7.40 -14.01
C ARG A 184 4.96 7.13 -14.51
N ASP A 185 5.98 7.62 -13.81
CA ASP A 185 7.38 7.35 -14.13
C ASP A 185 7.86 6.06 -13.43
N VAL A 186 8.15 5.04 -14.23
CA VAL A 186 8.66 3.75 -13.74
C VAL A 186 9.98 3.90 -12.97
N THR A 187 10.82 4.87 -13.32
CA THR A 187 12.09 5.15 -12.62
C THR A 187 11.79 5.64 -11.21
N CYS A 188 10.77 6.46 -11.08
CA CYS A 188 10.28 7.01 -9.82
C CYS A 188 9.72 5.93 -8.90
N VAL A 189 8.79 5.12 -9.40
CA VAL A 189 8.18 4.04 -8.62
C VAL A 189 9.24 2.98 -8.26
N SER A 190 10.26 2.78 -9.10
CA SER A 190 11.40 1.92 -8.80
C SER A 190 12.23 2.42 -7.61
N THR A 191 12.29 3.73 -7.33
CA THR A 191 12.94 4.23 -6.11
C THR A 191 12.16 3.82 -4.86
N TRP A 192 10.83 3.79 -4.92
CA TRP A 192 9.99 3.35 -3.79
C TRP A 192 10.19 1.87 -3.49
N ALA A 193 10.30 1.06 -4.54
CA ALA A 193 10.63 -0.36 -4.43
C ALA A 193 12.05 -0.56 -3.86
N GLN A 194 13.02 0.24 -4.30
CA GLN A 194 14.38 0.21 -3.77
C GLN A 194 14.45 0.58 -2.27
N GLU A 195 13.63 1.51 -1.81
CA GLU A 195 13.50 1.82 -0.38
C GLU A 195 12.98 0.61 0.40
N SER A 196 11.89 -0.01 -0.06
CA SER A 196 11.34 -1.24 0.56
C SER A 196 12.37 -2.36 0.62
N TRP A 197 13.14 -2.55 -0.45
CA TRP A 197 14.23 -3.52 -0.49
C TRP A 197 15.32 -3.22 0.55
N ASN A 198 15.72 -1.95 0.69
CA ASN A 198 16.70 -1.54 1.69
C ASN A 198 16.18 -1.80 3.11
N ASP A 199 14.92 -1.46 3.37
CA ASP A 199 14.29 -1.68 4.67
C ASP A 199 14.12 -3.16 4.97
N ALA A 200 13.85 -3.99 3.96
CA ALA A 200 13.77 -5.43 4.13
C ALA A 200 15.11 -6.00 4.60
N LEU A 201 16.21 -5.61 3.96
CA LEU A 201 17.55 -6.06 4.33
C LEU A 201 18.01 -5.51 5.68
N GLN A 202 17.70 -4.25 5.97
CA GLN A 202 18.16 -3.58 7.17
C GLN A 202 17.36 -3.96 8.41
N TYR A 203 16.03 -4.08 8.28
CA TYR A 203 15.13 -4.20 9.42
C TYR A 203 14.34 -5.51 9.45
N ALA A 204 13.89 -6.03 8.30
CA ALA A 204 13.04 -7.22 8.27
C ALA A 204 13.81 -8.52 8.43
N TYR A 205 14.92 -8.67 7.72
CA TYR A 205 15.74 -9.88 7.78
C TYR A 205 16.77 -9.86 8.92
N ALA A 206 16.80 -8.82 9.77
CA ALA A 206 17.78 -8.67 10.83
C ALA A 206 17.16 -8.44 12.23
N THR A 207 17.67 -9.16 13.22
CA THR A 207 17.41 -8.90 14.64
C THR A 207 18.01 -7.55 15.07
N LEU A 208 17.66 -7.11 16.29
CA LEU A 208 18.23 -5.91 16.92
C LEU A 208 19.76 -5.90 17.05
N ASN A 209 20.37 -7.09 17.14
CA ASN A 209 21.84 -7.23 17.19
C ASN A 209 22.46 -7.54 15.82
N GLY A 210 21.72 -7.34 14.73
CA GLY A 210 22.21 -7.50 13.35
C GLY A 210 22.42 -8.95 12.91
N LYS A 211 21.78 -9.92 13.58
CA LYS A 211 21.80 -11.33 13.15
C LYS A 211 20.64 -11.59 12.20
N ASP A 212 20.88 -12.48 11.24
CA ASP A 212 19.82 -12.88 10.31
C ASP A 212 18.66 -13.55 11.04
N ILE A 213 17.44 -13.17 10.68
CA ILE A 213 16.21 -13.85 11.07
C ILE A 213 16.15 -15.19 10.31
N VAL A 214 16.00 -16.29 11.06
CA VAL A 214 15.99 -17.65 10.49
C VAL A 214 14.74 -18.42 10.88
N ASN A 215 14.41 -19.46 10.12
CA ASN A 215 13.25 -20.31 10.36
C ASN A 215 13.28 -20.94 11.77
N GLY A 216 12.16 -20.87 12.48
CA GLY A 216 11.99 -21.34 13.84
C GLY A 216 12.45 -20.36 14.93
N MET A 217 12.96 -19.17 14.56
CA MET A 217 13.37 -18.14 15.50
C MET A 217 12.18 -17.58 16.28
N GLU A 218 12.45 -17.25 17.55
CA GLU A 218 11.52 -16.50 18.39
C GLU A 218 11.68 -15.00 18.14
N ILE A 219 10.59 -14.33 17.74
CA ILE A 219 10.51 -12.87 17.64
C ILE A 219 10.01 -12.33 18.98
N THR A 220 10.73 -11.34 19.49
CA THR A 220 10.44 -10.68 20.77
C THR A 220 9.47 -9.52 20.58
N GLU A 221 8.82 -9.11 21.67
CA GLU A 221 8.03 -7.87 21.68
C GLU A 221 8.89 -6.66 21.31
N GLU A 222 10.13 -6.59 21.80
CA GLU A 222 11.11 -5.54 21.47
C GLU A 222 11.36 -5.42 19.95
N TYR A 223 11.41 -6.55 19.22
CA TYR A 223 11.52 -6.50 17.76
C TYR A 223 10.28 -5.84 17.13
N LEU A 224 9.07 -6.12 17.62
CA LEU A 224 7.85 -5.52 17.08
C LEU A 224 7.81 -4.01 17.36
N GLU A 225 8.16 -3.60 18.58
CA GLU A 225 8.15 -2.20 19.01
C GLU A 225 9.17 -1.36 18.24
N GLU A 226 10.40 -1.87 18.09
CA GLU A 226 11.48 -1.15 17.42
C GLU A 226 11.25 -1.06 15.89
N ARG A 227 10.50 -1.99 15.30
CA ARG A 227 10.19 -2.01 13.85
C ARG A 227 8.96 -1.20 13.52
N LEU A 228 8.14 -0.86 14.52
CA LEU A 228 6.96 -0.02 14.36
C LEU A 228 7.30 1.34 13.73
N VAL A 229 8.47 1.91 14.05
CA VAL A 229 8.89 3.20 13.47
C VAL A 229 8.99 3.11 11.95
N VAL A 230 9.64 2.04 11.44
CA VAL A 230 9.77 1.79 9.98
C VAL A 230 8.39 1.54 9.37
N VAL A 231 7.56 0.70 10.00
CA VAL A 231 6.20 0.42 9.50
C VAL A 231 5.36 1.70 9.40
N LYS A 232 5.41 2.55 10.43
CA LYS A 232 4.71 3.85 10.44
C LYS A 232 5.23 4.78 9.34
N GLU A 233 6.54 4.81 9.11
CA GLU A 233 7.15 5.59 8.03
C GLU A 233 6.67 5.12 6.66
N ARG A 234 6.73 3.81 6.39
CA ARG A 234 6.27 3.23 5.13
C ARG A 234 4.78 3.45 4.86
N LEU A 235 3.93 3.32 5.89
CA LEU A 235 2.51 3.65 5.79
C LEU A 235 2.28 5.14 5.47
N GLY A 236 3.03 6.03 6.13
CA GLY A 236 2.98 7.48 5.85
C GLY A 236 3.37 7.81 4.41
N LEU A 237 4.43 7.18 3.89
CA LEU A 237 4.88 7.35 2.52
C LEU A 237 3.88 6.81 1.49
N ALA A 238 3.31 5.63 1.76
CA ALA A 238 2.32 5.04 0.88
C ALA A 238 1.13 5.98 0.66
N GLY A 239 0.55 6.56 1.73
CA GLY A 239 -0.56 7.48 1.54
C GLY A 239 -0.18 8.85 1.01
N LEU A 240 1.02 9.37 1.31
CA LEU A 240 1.50 10.61 0.70
C LEU A 240 1.66 10.46 -0.83
N ARG A 241 2.32 9.38 -1.26
CA ARG A 241 2.53 9.08 -2.69
C ARG A 241 1.21 8.74 -3.39
N LEU A 242 0.30 8.04 -2.72
CA LEU A 242 -1.05 7.81 -3.26
C LEU A 242 -1.81 9.12 -3.45
N ALA A 243 -1.78 10.02 -2.46
CA ALA A 243 -2.46 11.31 -2.56
C ALA A 243 -1.92 12.11 -3.75
N TYR A 244 -0.59 12.17 -3.91
CA TYR A 244 0.03 12.86 -5.05
C TYR A 244 -0.30 12.18 -6.39
N ALA A 245 -0.26 10.85 -6.46
CA ALA A 245 -0.62 10.10 -7.66
C ALA A 245 -2.07 10.36 -8.09
N LEU A 246 -3.00 10.40 -7.14
CA LEU A 246 -4.41 10.72 -7.39
C LEU A 246 -4.61 12.18 -7.80
N GLU A 247 -3.91 13.13 -7.17
CA GLU A 247 -3.96 14.54 -7.59
C GLU A 247 -3.46 14.74 -9.01
N MET A 248 -2.36 14.09 -9.41
CA MET A 248 -1.89 14.14 -10.80
C MET A 248 -2.79 13.40 -11.78
N ALA A 249 -3.51 12.37 -11.33
CA ALA A 249 -4.40 11.60 -12.18
C ALA A 249 -5.78 12.25 -12.36
N LEU A 250 -6.25 13.00 -11.36
CA LEU A 250 -7.60 13.57 -11.31
C LEU A 250 -7.63 15.11 -11.39
N GLY A 251 -6.48 15.77 -11.27
CA GLY A 251 -6.40 17.22 -11.36
C GLY A 251 -6.43 17.70 -12.81
N ASP A 252 -7.09 18.84 -13.05
CA ASP A 252 -6.96 19.58 -14.30
C ASP A 252 -5.49 19.94 -14.54
N ASP A 253 -5.05 19.97 -15.82
CA ASP A 253 -3.72 20.40 -16.29
C ASP A 253 -3.46 21.91 -16.02
N VAL A 254 -3.67 22.39 -14.79
CA VAL A 254 -3.33 23.75 -14.36
C VAL A 254 -2.05 23.69 -13.53
N MET A 255 -0.94 23.47 -14.24
CA MET A 255 0.36 23.96 -13.79
C MET A 255 0.39 25.48 -14.04
N GLU A 256 -0.41 26.26 -13.30
CA GLU A 256 -0.21 27.71 -13.25
C GLU A 256 1.02 27.99 -12.38
N ASP A 257 2.03 28.52 -13.06
CA ASP A 257 3.20 29.19 -12.52
C ASP A 257 2.80 30.18 -11.42
N GLY A 258 3.32 29.99 -10.20
CA GLY A 258 3.36 31.06 -9.20
C GLY A 258 2.76 30.74 -7.83
N GLY A 259 3.60 30.17 -6.96
CA GLY A 259 3.73 30.62 -5.56
C GLY A 259 2.46 30.86 -4.74
N GLY A 260 1.79 29.78 -4.31
CA GLY A 260 0.91 29.84 -3.15
C GLY A 260 -0.27 28.88 -3.23
N GLY A 261 -0.28 27.86 -2.36
CA GLY A 261 -1.54 27.23 -1.94
C GLY A 261 -1.69 25.72 -2.09
N VAL A 262 -0.67 24.97 -2.50
CA VAL A 262 -0.70 23.48 -2.45
C VAL A 262 -0.82 22.96 -1.01
N LEU A 263 -0.50 23.77 0.00
CA LEU A 263 -0.51 23.37 1.42
C LEU A 263 -1.90 23.24 2.06
N GLY A 264 -2.96 23.84 1.49
CA GLY A 264 -4.28 23.90 2.15
C GLY A 264 -5.22 22.73 1.83
N VAL A 265 -5.08 22.11 0.65
CA VAL A 265 -5.97 21.04 0.16
C VAL A 265 -5.49 19.65 0.58
N PHE A 266 -4.18 19.50 0.78
CA PHE A 266 -3.52 18.25 1.19
C PHE A 266 -3.96 17.76 2.58
N ASP A 267 -4.26 18.65 3.52
CA ASP A 267 -4.36 18.29 4.95
C ASP A 267 -5.62 17.45 5.28
N ARG A 268 -6.73 17.63 4.56
CA ARG A 268 -7.95 16.81 4.75
C ARG A 268 -8.04 15.59 3.84
N LYS A 269 -7.68 15.70 2.56
CA LYS A 269 -7.79 14.59 1.60
C LYS A 269 -6.77 13.47 1.87
N SER A 270 -5.58 13.82 2.37
CA SER A 270 -4.56 12.82 2.74
C SER A 270 -5.00 11.91 3.87
N LEU A 271 -5.85 12.38 4.80
CA LEU A 271 -6.37 11.57 5.91
C LEU A 271 -7.31 10.47 5.41
N ASP A 272 -8.20 10.77 4.46
CA ASP A 272 -9.15 9.82 3.89
C ASP A 272 -8.44 8.78 3.00
N VAL A 273 -7.42 9.22 2.24
CA VAL A 273 -6.56 8.33 1.45
C VAL A 273 -5.75 7.40 2.35
N MET A 274 -5.17 7.91 3.44
CA MET A 274 -4.49 7.11 4.46
C MET A 274 -5.44 6.09 5.12
N GLN A 275 -6.70 6.48 5.38
CA GLN A 275 -7.71 5.55 5.87
C GLN A 275 -8.04 4.44 4.88
N GLY A 276 -8.01 4.73 3.56
CA GLY A 276 -8.15 3.74 2.50
C GLY A 276 -7.00 2.74 2.46
N VAL A 277 -5.75 3.23 2.47
CA VAL A 277 -4.54 2.39 2.47
C VAL A 277 -4.50 1.44 3.68
N MET A 278 -4.90 1.91 4.86
CA MET A 278 -4.86 1.10 6.09
C MET A 278 -6.10 0.19 6.31
N LYS A 279 -7.06 0.19 5.39
CA LYS A 279 -8.24 -0.71 5.40
C LYS A 279 -8.10 -1.90 4.45
N ILE A 280 -7.09 -1.89 3.59
CA ILE A 280 -6.73 -2.96 2.65
C ILE A 280 -5.84 -3.96 3.37
#